data_AF-A0AA39INH5-F1
#
_entry.id   AF-A0AA39INH5-F1
#
_cell.length_a   1.000
_cell.length_b   1.000
_cell.length_c   1.000
_cell.angle_alpha   90.00
_cell.angle_beta   90.00
_cell.angle_gamma   90.00
#
_symmetry.space_group_name_H-M   'P 1'
#
loop_
_entity.id
_entity.type
_entity.pdbx_description
1 polymer ?
#
loop_
_entity_poly.entity_id
_entity_poly.type
_entity_poly.pdbx_seq_one_letter_code
_entity_poly.pdbx_strand_id
1 'polypeptide(L)'
;MSSTRAEYVAVAVCNIAVFPVCLPLYLLVLWIGSIVRFGYLTAVPIFTFLLALNRLIIILRLPKSAVSDLAFKILVIGTLILVFAFPILLMIAVPSVTIAYTLQFHGYVYYASALFNTVWVNIQVTLELLSLCGYFLIAIAIKKIFHTSFKISSMEVLLIVQGFLLTVPLTIVNLIGWRGNHHIMAGRAIYLCWALLAALVPAINLSVYVGFNPFVRSHLVSAIFRKGEQNPSLFIRSNGVTSATQRENKF
;
A
#
# COMPACT_ATOMS: atom_id res chain seq x y z
N MET A 1 -20.31 -46.81 25.14
CA MET A 1 -18.97 -46.77 24.49
C MET A 1 -19.02 -46.77 22.95
N SER A 2 -20.18 -46.93 22.29
CA SER A 2 -20.28 -46.98 20.82
C SER A 2 -20.48 -45.63 20.12
N SER A 3 -21.07 -44.63 20.79
CA SER A 3 -21.39 -43.31 20.21
C SER A 3 -20.15 -42.49 19.83
N THR A 4 -19.16 -42.43 20.72
CA THR A 4 -17.93 -41.63 20.51
C THR A 4 -17.11 -42.14 19.34
N ARG A 5 -17.06 -43.46 19.10
CA ARG A 5 -16.32 -44.05 17.96
C ARG A 5 -16.91 -43.64 16.61
N ALA A 6 -18.24 -43.52 16.52
CA ALA A 6 -18.91 -43.13 15.29
C ALA A 6 -18.64 -41.65 14.94
N GLU A 7 -18.60 -40.77 15.95
CA GLU A 7 -18.27 -39.36 15.78
C GLU A 7 -16.83 -39.14 15.30
N TYR A 8 -15.85 -39.86 15.87
CA TYR A 8 -14.46 -39.78 15.42
C TYR A 8 -14.27 -40.27 13.98
N VAL A 9 -14.99 -41.32 13.58
CA VAL A 9 -14.95 -41.82 12.19
C VAL A 9 -15.62 -40.84 11.24
N ALA A 10 -16.74 -40.22 11.61
CA ALA A 10 -17.41 -39.22 10.79
C ALA A 10 -16.54 -37.96 10.59
N VAL A 11 -15.87 -37.47 11.64
CA VAL A 11 -14.93 -36.33 11.56
C VAL A 11 -13.70 -36.70 10.72
N ALA A 12 -13.16 -37.91 10.88
CA ALA A 12 -12.04 -38.38 10.06
C ALA A 12 -12.41 -38.49 8.58
N VAL A 13 -13.60 -39.03 8.27
CA VAL A 13 -14.11 -39.14 6.89
C VAL A 13 -14.42 -37.76 6.30
N CYS A 14 -15.01 -36.84 7.07
CA CYS A 14 -15.19 -35.45 6.66
C CYS A 14 -13.84 -34.78 6.39
N ASN A 15 -12.84 -34.93 7.26
CA ASN A 15 -11.52 -34.37 7.01
C ASN A 15 -10.85 -35.02 5.78
N ILE A 16 -10.99 -36.34 5.57
CA ILE A 16 -10.39 -37.01 4.40
C ILE A 16 -11.10 -36.65 3.08
N ALA A 17 -12.41 -36.39 3.10
CA ALA A 17 -13.19 -36.08 1.91
C ALA A 17 -13.22 -34.57 1.58
N VAL A 18 -13.32 -33.72 2.60
CA VAL A 18 -13.41 -32.26 2.46
C VAL A 18 -12.02 -31.66 2.25
N PHE A 19 -10.97 -32.19 2.90
CA PHE A 19 -9.63 -31.61 2.77
C PHE A 19 -9.09 -31.67 1.33
N PRO A 20 -9.17 -32.75 0.55
CA PRO A 20 -8.66 -32.75 -0.84
C PRO A 20 -9.45 -31.87 -1.80
N VAL A 21 -10.73 -31.58 -1.51
CA VAL A 21 -11.59 -30.75 -2.35
C VAL A 21 -11.48 -29.28 -1.97
N CYS A 22 -11.40 -28.97 -0.68
CA CYS A 22 -11.25 -27.62 -0.17
C CYS A 22 -9.79 -27.14 -0.16
N LEU A 23 -8.80 -28.04 -0.10
CA LEU A 23 -7.37 -27.68 -0.10
C LEU A 23 -6.95 -26.96 -1.38
N PRO A 24 -7.32 -27.39 -2.61
CA PRO A 24 -7.03 -26.64 -3.82
C PRO A 24 -7.66 -25.24 -3.83
N LEU A 25 -8.91 -25.11 -3.37
CA LEU A 25 -9.59 -23.82 -3.30
C LEU A 25 -8.96 -22.90 -2.23
N TYR A 26 -8.63 -23.45 -1.07
CA TYR A 26 -7.93 -22.76 0.01
C TYR A 26 -6.54 -22.31 -0.43
N LEU A 27 -5.77 -23.19 -1.08
CA LEU A 27 -4.47 -22.89 -1.68
C LEU A 27 -4.59 -21.79 -2.75
N LEU A 28 -5.61 -21.83 -3.60
CA LEU A 28 -5.87 -20.80 -4.60
C LEU A 28 -6.17 -19.44 -3.95
N VAL A 29 -7.06 -19.39 -2.95
CA VAL A 29 -7.39 -18.16 -2.20
C VAL A 29 -6.15 -17.58 -1.53
N LEU A 30 -5.32 -18.42 -0.93
CA LEU A 30 -4.09 -18.00 -0.26
C LEU A 30 -3.00 -17.58 -1.25
N TRP A 31 -2.93 -18.21 -2.42
CA TRP A 31 -2.02 -17.83 -3.48
C TRP A 31 -2.39 -16.46 -4.05
N ILE A 32 -3.67 -16.26 -4.37
CA ILE A 32 -4.21 -14.95 -4.78
C ILE A 32 -3.96 -13.91 -3.69
N GLY A 33 -4.28 -14.22 -2.43
CA GLY A 33 -4.04 -13.34 -1.30
C GLY A 33 -2.57 -12.99 -1.10
N SER A 34 -1.67 -13.94 -1.33
CA SER A 34 -0.22 -13.73 -1.26
C SER A 34 0.29 -12.85 -2.40
N ILE A 35 -0.21 -13.05 -3.63
CA ILE A 35 0.11 -12.18 -4.77
C ILE A 35 -0.39 -10.76 -4.52
N VAL A 36 -1.63 -10.61 -4.04
CA VAL A 36 -2.22 -9.30 -3.71
C VAL A 36 -1.43 -8.64 -2.58
N ARG A 37 -1.06 -9.38 -1.54
CA ARG A 37 -0.22 -8.89 -0.44
C ARG A 37 1.15 -8.44 -0.95
N PHE A 38 1.81 -9.24 -1.79
CA PHE A 38 3.10 -8.88 -2.36
C PHE A 38 3.00 -7.64 -3.24
N GLY A 39 1.99 -7.57 -4.11
CA GLY A 39 1.70 -6.40 -4.92
C GLY A 39 1.40 -5.16 -4.08
N TYR A 40 0.64 -5.30 -2.99
CA TYR A 40 0.33 -4.22 -2.06
C TYR A 40 1.57 -3.73 -1.31
N LEU A 41 2.34 -4.63 -0.70
CA LEU A 41 3.57 -4.31 0.03
C LEU A 41 4.62 -3.66 -0.87
N THR A 42 4.55 -3.93 -2.17
CA THR A 42 5.40 -3.28 -3.17
C THR A 42 4.84 -1.91 -3.55
N ALA A 43 3.59 -1.86 -4.00
CA ALA A 43 2.95 -0.68 -4.56
C ALA A 43 2.83 0.46 -3.54
N VAL A 44 2.47 0.14 -2.30
CA VAL A 44 2.19 1.16 -1.28
C VAL A 44 3.41 2.02 -0.97
N PRO A 45 4.59 1.47 -0.64
CA PRO A 45 5.82 2.26 -0.46
C PRO A 45 6.11 3.23 -1.59
N ILE A 46 5.88 2.81 -2.83
CA ILE A 46 6.16 3.61 -4.01
C ILE A 46 5.15 4.73 -4.16
N PHE A 47 3.86 4.42 -4.09
CA PHE A 47 2.84 5.45 -4.16
C PHE A 47 3.02 6.44 -3.02
N THR A 48 3.40 5.97 -1.83
CA THR A 48 3.68 6.83 -0.67
C THR A 48 4.91 7.70 -0.89
N PHE A 49 5.98 7.17 -1.49
CA PHE A 49 7.16 7.93 -1.90
C PHE A 49 6.84 8.96 -2.99
N LEU A 50 6.16 8.56 -4.06
CA LEU A 50 5.77 9.45 -5.16
C LEU A 50 4.84 10.57 -4.67
N LEU A 51 3.91 10.26 -3.77
CA LEU A 51 3.04 11.25 -3.14
C LEU A 51 3.83 12.21 -2.24
N ALA A 52 4.75 11.70 -1.43
CA ALA A 52 5.62 12.52 -0.59
C ALA A 52 6.47 13.47 -1.46
N LEU A 53 7.06 12.95 -2.53
CA LEU A 53 7.88 13.74 -3.44
C LEU A 53 7.05 14.80 -4.19
N ASN A 54 5.90 14.41 -4.72
CA ASN A 54 4.98 15.35 -5.39
C ASN A 54 4.61 16.51 -4.46
N ARG A 55 4.29 16.20 -3.20
CA ARG A 55 3.95 17.21 -2.18
C ARG A 55 5.15 18.09 -1.84
N LEU A 56 6.34 17.50 -1.70
CA LEU A 56 7.56 18.27 -1.44
C LEU A 56 7.83 19.28 -2.57
N ILE A 57 7.68 18.86 -3.83
CA ILE A 57 7.86 19.74 -4.99
C ILE A 57 6.84 20.90 -4.98
N ILE A 58 5.56 20.60 -4.71
CA ILE A 58 4.50 21.61 -4.62
C ILE A 58 4.80 22.63 -3.52
N ILE A 59 5.23 22.17 -2.35
CA ILE A 59 5.49 23.02 -1.18
C ILE A 59 6.75 23.86 -1.36
N LEU A 60 7.81 23.29 -1.94
CA LEU A 60 9.04 24.00 -2.26
C LEU A 60 8.86 24.99 -3.41
N ARG A 61 7.73 24.95 -4.13
CA ARG A 61 7.43 25.80 -5.29
C ARG A 61 8.60 25.90 -6.25
N LEU A 62 9.24 24.76 -6.53
CA LEU A 62 10.31 24.72 -7.51
C LEU A 62 9.77 25.37 -8.79
N PRO A 63 10.49 26.35 -9.37
CA PRO A 63 10.00 27.07 -10.53
C PRO A 63 9.63 26.05 -11.60
N LYS A 64 8.41 26.14 -12.13
CA LYS A 64 7.91 25.26 -13.20
C LYS A 64 8.71 25.53 -14.48
N SER A 65 9.94 25.04 -14.52
CA SER A 65 10.74 24.96 -15.72
C SER A 65 10.38 23.68 -16.45
N ALA A 66 10.46 23.69 -17.78
CA ALA A 66 10.29 22.49 -18.59
C ALA A 66 11.21 21.33 -18.12
N VAL A 67 12.40 21.67 -17.62
CA VAL A 67 13.37 20.72 -17.06
C VAL A 67 12.84 20.06 -15.77
N SER A 68 12.25 20.82 -14.86
CA SER A 68 11.70 20.28 -13.60
C SER A 68 10.51 19.35 -13.83
N ASP A 69 9.63 19.68 -14.77
CA ASP A 69 8.47 18.85 -15.13
C ASP A 69 8.91 17.56 -15.83
N LEU A 70 9.86 17.66 -16.77
CA LEU A 70 10.43 16.49 -17.43
C LEU A 70 11.16 15.58 -16.43
N ALA A 71 11.98 16.14 -15.54
CA ALA A 71 12.69 15.37 -14.51
C ALA A 71 11.72 14.63 -13.58
N PHE A 72 10.62 15.28 -13.16
CA PHE A 72 9.60 14.65 -12.35
C PHE A 72 8.88 13.52 -13.09
N LYS A 73 8.49 13.73 -14.35
CA LYS A 73 7.88 12.68 -15.19
C LYS A 73 8.82 11.48 -15.37
N ILE A 74 10.09 11.73 -15.68
CA ILE A 74 11.12 10.69 -15.80
C ILE A 74 11.26 9.92 -14.49
N LEU A 75 11.26 10.62 -13.36
CA LEU A 75 11.37 9.97 -12.05
C LEU A 75 10.14 9.12 -11.72
N VAL A 76 8.93 9.61 -11.99
CA VAL A 76 7.69 8.84 -11.80
C VAL A 76 7.70 7.60 -12.69
N ILE A 77 7.94 7.77 -13.99
CA ILE A 77 7.98 6.66 -14.96
C ILE A 77 9.08 5.68 -14.60
N GLY A 78 10.28 6.18 -14.30
CA GLY A 78 11.43 5.37 -13.91
C GLY A 78 11.16 4.57 -12.63
N THR A 79 10.51 5.17 -11.64
CA THR A 79 10.09 4.48 -10.42
C THR A 79 9.07 3.38 -10.73
N LEU A 80 8.07 3.66 -11.58
CA LEU A 80 7.09 2.65 -11.99
C LEU A 80 7.76 1.49 -12.75
N ILE A 81 8.65 1.78 -13.69
CA ILE A 81 9.39 0.74 -14.44
C ILE A 81 10.28 -0.07 -13.50
N LEU A 82 11.06 0.59 -12.64
CA LEU A 82 11.93 -0.08 -11.66
C LEU A 82 11.14 -0.96 -10.70
N VAL A 83 9.86 -0.68 -10.48
CA VAL A 83 9.05 -1.48 -9.56
C VAL A 83 8.35 -2.61 -10.28
N PHE A 84 7.74 -2.35 -11.43
CA PHE A 84 6.89 -3.32 -12.10
C PHE A 84 7.72 -4.20 -13.04
N ALA A 85 8.63 -3.60 -13.80
CA ALA A 85 9.42 -4.34 -14.78
C ALA A 85 10.64 -5.02 -14.14
N PHE A 86 11.31 -4.38 -13.18
CA PHE A 86 12.54 -4.97 -12.58
C PHE A 86 12.32 -6.32 -11.92
N PRO A 87 11.28 -6.59 -11.10
CA PRO A 87 11.08 -7.91 -10.49
C PRO A 87 10.81 -8.97 -11.54
N ILE A 88 10.00 -8.63 -12.55
CA ILE A 88 9.69 -9.52 -13.65
C ILE A 88 10.97 -9.84 -14.43
N LEU A 89 11.76 -8.82 -14.78
CA LEU A 89 13.03 -8.98 -15.46
C LEU A 89 14.02 -9.79 -14.62
N LEU A 90 14.08 -9.56 -13.30
CA LEU A 90 14.95 -10.30 -12.38
C LEU A 90 14.55 -11.77 -12.29
N MET A 91 13.24 -12.06 -12.25
CA MET A 91 12.71 -13.42 -12.28
C MET A 91 12.98 -14.14 -13.62
N ILE A 92 12.94 -13.41 -14.74
CA ILE A 92 13.25 -13.97 -16.07
C ILE A 92 14.75 -14.18 -16.26
N ALA A 93 15.57 -13.20 -15.88
CA ALA A 93 16.99 -13.17 -16.18
C ALA A 93 17.84 -14.02 -15.23
N VAL A 94 17.37 -14.26 -14.01
CA VAL A 94 18.12 -15.02 -12.99
C VAL A 94 17.40 -16.34 -12.73
N PRO A 95 17.76 -17.44 -13.40
CA PRO A 95 17.06 -18.73 -13.30
C PRO A 95 17.13 -19.37 -11.91
N SER A 96 18.03 -18.90 -11.04
CA SER A 96 18.09 -19.29 -9.63
C SER A 96 17.10 -18.55 -8.74
N VAL A 97 16.38 -17.53 -9.25
CA VAL A 97 15.26 -16.88 -8.56
C VAL A 97 14.05 -17.80 -8.63
N THR A 98 14.00 -18.73 -7.69
CA THR A 98 12.80 -19.52 -7.41
C THR A 98 11.96 -18.79 -6.38
N ILE A 99 10.69 -18.57 -6.69
CA ILE A 99 9.67 -18.19 -5.71
C ILE A 99 8.87 -19.46 -5.41
N ALA A 100 9.10 -20.02 -4.23
CA ALA A 100 8.38 -21.18 -3.75
C ALA A 100 7.50 -20.80 -2.55
N TYR A 101 6.29 -21.34 -2.54
CA TYR A 101 5.40 -21.25 -1.39
C TYR A 101 5.44 -22.60 -0.70
N THR A 102 5.89 -22.62 0.54
CA THR A 102 5.80 -23.84 1.35
C THR A 102 4.84 -23.59 2.52
N LEU A 103 3.94 -24.54 2.73
CA LEU A 103 3.11 -24.55 3.91
C LEU A 103 3.96 -25.08 5.07
N GLN A 104 4.22 -24.25 6.08
CA GLN A 104 4.81 -24.68 7.34
C GLN A 104 3.74 -24.74 8.43
N PHE A 105 4.05 -25.43 9.54
CA PHE A 105 3.15 -25.61 10.68
C PHE A 105 2.62 -24.30 11.29
N HIS A 106 3.21 -23.14 10.94
CA HIS A 106 2.87 -21.82 11.46
C HIS A 106 2.37 -20.84 10.38
N GLY A 107 2.11 -21.34 9.16
CA GLY A 107 1.59 -20.55 8.05
C GLY A 107 2.37 -20.75 6.74
N TYR A 108 2.03 -19.95 5.73
CA TYR A 108 2.75 -19.94 4.47
C TYR A 108 4.06 -19.17 4.63
N VAL A 109 5.17 -19.87 4.37
CA VAL A 109 6.48 -19.24 4.29
C VAL A 109 6.81 -19.04 2.82
N TYR A 110 7.01 -17.77 2.48
CA TYR A 110 7.46 -17.33 1.17
C TYR A 110 8.98 -17.54 1.09
N TYR A 111 9.39 -18.44 0.22
CA TYR A 111 10.80 -18.64 -0.12
C TYR A 111 11.06 -17.93 -1.44
N ALA A 112 11.83 -16.85 -1.38
CA ALA A 112 12.50 -16.31 -2.55
C ALA A 112 13.99 -16.61 -2.45
N SER A 113 14.68 -16.65 -3.59
CA SER A 113 16.14 -16.71 -3.60
C SER A 113 16.71 -15.58 -2.73
N ALA A 114 17.81 -15.88 -2.03
CA ALA A 114 18.40 -14.94 -1.08
C ALA A 114 18.74 -13.59 -1.73
N LEU A 115 19.20 -13.61 -2.99
CA LEU A 115 19.49 -12.41 -3.76
C LEU A 115 18.22 -11.58 -4.01
N PHE A 116 17.15 -12.20 -4.52
CA PHE A 116 15.89 -11.51 -4.78
C PHE A 116 15.33 -10.91 -3.50
N ASN A 117 15.26 -11.71 -2.43
CA ASN A 117 14.72 -11.25 -1.15
C ASN A 117 15.54 -10.09 -0.59
N THR A 118 16.88 -10.17 -0.69
CA THR A 118 17.77 -9.10 -0.24
C THR A 118 17.54 -7.83 -1.02
N VAL A 119 17.63 -7.88 -2.36
CA VAL A 119 17.47 -6.68 -3.19
C VAL A 119 16.09 -6.07 -2.98
N TRP A 120 15.04 -6.89 -3.00
CA TRP A 120 13.67 -6.44 -2.90
C TRP A 120 13.34 -5.78 -1.57
N VAL A 121 13.64 -6.46 -0.46
CA VAL A 121 13.36 -5.94 0.88
C VAL A 121 14.16 -4.65 1.12
N ASN A 122 15.43 -4.58 0.67
CA ASN A 122 16.22 -3.36 0.81
C ASN A 122 15.65 -2.20 0.00
N ILE A 123 15.21 -2.41 -1.24
CA ILE A 123 14.56 -1.37 -2.05
C ILE A 123 13.29 -0.88 -1.36
N GLN A 124 12.44 -1.80 -0.91
CA GLN A 124 11.18 -1.46 -0.25
C GLN A 124 11.41 -0.61 1.00
N VAL A 125 12.26 -1.08 1.92
CA VAL A 125 12.59 -0.36 3.16
C VAL A 125 13.23 0.99 2.85
N THR A 126 14.09 1.07 1.83
CA THR A 126 14.71 2.33 1.40
C THR A 126 13.67 3.33 0.92
N LEU A 127 12.72 2.92 0.07
CA LEU A 127 11.65 3.79 -0.41
C LEU A 127 10.75 4.31 0.72
N GLU A 128 10.44 3.46 1.70
CA GLU A 128 9.66 3.87 2.88
C GLU A 128 10.41 4.87 3.74
N LEU A 129 11.70 4.63 4.01
CA LEU A 129 12.57 5.57 4.73
C LEU A 129 12.67 6.90 3.99
N LEU A 130 12.86 6.88 2.67
CA LEU A 130 12.90 8.10 1.85
C LEU A 130 11.56 8.84 1.87
N SER A 131 10.43 8.12 1.84
CA SER A 131 9.10 8.72 1.97
C SER A 131 8.93 9.38 3.34
N LEU A 132 9.31 8.71 4.42
CA LEU A 132 9.25 9.23 5.78
C LEU A 132 10.14 10.48 5.93
N CYS A 133 11.38 10.43 5.46
CA CYS A 133 12.28 11.58 5.38
C CYS A 133 11.66 12.72 4.58
N GLY A 134 11.03 12.44 3.44
CA GLY A 134 10.31 13.42 2.63
C GLY A 134 9.21 14.14 3.43
N TYR A 135 8.40 13.41 4.20
CA TYR A 135 7.39 14.02 5.07
C TYR A 135 7.98 14.86 6.21
N PHE A 136 9.11 14.44 6.80
CA PHE A 136 9.82 15.26 7.78
C PHE A 136 10.36 16.56 7.17
N LEU A 137 10.96 16.49 5.97
CA LEU A 137 11.44 17.66 5.24
C LEU A 137 10.28 18.62 4.90
N ILE A 138 9.14 18.08 4.49
CA ILE A 138 7.91 18.86 4.29
C ILE A 138 7.51 19.58 5.59
N ALA A 139 7.46 18.89 6.73
CA ALA A 139 7.08 19.50 8.00
C ALA A 139 8.03 20.64 8.41
N ILE A 140 9.34 20.46 8.21
CA ILE A 140 10.36 21.49 8.45
C ILE A 140 10.18 22.67 7.48
N ALA A 141 9.97 22.41 6.19
CA ALA A 141 9.76 23.44 5.18
C ALA A 141 8.52 24.28 5.50
N ILE A 142 7.43 23.63 5.89
CA ILE A 142 6.19 24.28 6.34
C ILE A 142 6.48 25.22 7.51
N LYS A 143 7.15 24.74 8.57
CA LYS A 143 7.49 25.57 9.74
C LYS A 143 8.29 26.81 9.35
N LYS A 144 9.26 26.68 8.44
CA LYS A 144 10.09 27.79 7.97
C LYS A 144 9.31 28.79 7.10
N ILE A 145 8.42 28.29 6.23
CA ILE A 145 7.62 29.10 5.30
C ILE A 145 6.44 29.79 6.00
N PHE A 146 5.93 29.24 7.11
CA PHE A 146 4.85 29.88 7.87
C PHE A 146 5.23 31.25 8.44
N HIS A 147 6.51 31.50 8.67
CA HIS A 147 6.99 32.82 9.10
C HIS A 147 6.95 33.89 7.98
N THR A 148 6.79 33.50 6.71
CA THR A 148 6.89 34.41 5.56
C THR A 148 5.54 34.75 4.91
N SER A 149 4.45 34.77 5.68
CA SER A 149 3.10 35.19 5.25
C SER A 149 2.39 34.25 4.26
N PHE A 150 2.88 33.02 4.06
CA PHE A 150 2.25 32.07 3.16
C PHE A 150 1.02 31.41 3.79
N LYS A 151 -0.10 31.45 3.06
CA LYS A 151 -1.30 30.67 3.38
C LYS A 151 -1.22 29.30 2.70
N ILE A 152 -0.90 28.27 3.48
CA ILE A 152 -1.05 26.87 3.07
C ILE A 152 -2.52 26.49 3.25
N SER A 153 -3.10 25.78 2.29
CA SER A 153 -4.49 25.33 2.41
C SER A 153 -4.62 24.32 3.55
N SER A 154 -5.68 24.44 4.36
CA SER A 154 -5.97 23.44 5.41
C SER A 154 -6.06 22.02 4.85
N MET A 155 -6.52 21.88 3.60
CA MET A 155 -6.57 20.60 2.91
C MET A 155 -5.17 20.02 2.63
N GLU A 156 -4.20 20.87 2.29
CA GLU A 156 -2.82 20.42 2.04
C GLU A 156 -2.16 19.94 3.33
N VAL A 157 -2.32 20.69 4.43
CA VAL A 157 -1.83 20.28 5.76
C VAL A 157 -2.43 18.93 6.14
N LEU A 158 -3.74 18.78 5.96
CA LEU A 158 -4.46 17.56 6.26
C LEU A 158 -3.93 16.37 5.45
N LEU A 159 -3.69 16.56 4.15
CA LEU A 159 -3.14 15.54 3.26
C LEU A 159 -1.72 15.13 3.69
N ILE A 160 -0.89 16.07 4.14
CA ILE A 160 0.48 15.82 4.61
C ILE A 160 0.46 15.02 5.90
N VAL A 161 -0.37 15.41 6.88
CA VAL A 161 -0.56 14.66 8.12
C VAL A 161 -1.07 13.25 7.83
N GLN A 162 -2.05 13.11 6.93
CA GLN A 162 -2.54 11.82 6.48
C GLN A 162 -1.40 10.97 5.90
N GLY A 163 -0.59 11.55 5.01
CA GLY A 163 0.56 10.85 4.41
C GLY A 163 1.55 10.36 5.46
N PHE A 164 1.92 11.22 6.40
CA PHE A 164 2.81 10.88 7.50
C PHE A 164 2.25 9.73 8.37
N LEU A 165 0.97 9.80 8.74
CA LEU A 165 0.31 8.76 9.55
C LEU A 165 0.19 7.41 8.82
N LEU A 166 0.16 7.40 7.49
CA LEU A 166 0.22 6.16 6.69
C LEU A 166 1.64 5.60 6.63
N THR A 167 2.64 6.46 6.43
CA THR A 167 4.03 6.03 6.25
C THR A 167 4.64 5.47 7.53
N VAL A 168 4.44 6.14 8.68
CA VAL A 168 5.08 5.76 9.96
C VAL A 168 4.85 4.30 10.38
N PRO A 169 3.61 3.80 10.52
CA PRO A 169 3.37 2.43 10.97
C PRO A 169 3.93 1.40 9.97
N LEU A 170 3.82 1.70 8.67
CA LEU A 170 4.38 0.84 7.61
C LEU A 170 5.90 0.76 7.71
N THR A 171 6.58 1.90 7.80
CA THR A 171 8.05 1.97 7.94
C THR A 171 8.53 1.27 9.20
N ILE A 172 7.85 1.44 10.33
CA ILE A 172 8.22 0.75 11.59
C ILE A 172 8.13 -0.76 11.42
N VAL A 173 7.02 -1.28 10.88
CA VAL A 173 6.82 -2.72 10.68
C VAL A 173 7.88 -3.31 9.76
N ASN A 174 8.17 -2.64 8.64
CA ASN A 174 9.13 -3.15 7.65
C ASN A 174 10.58 -2.98 8.10
N LEU A 175 10.92 -1.91 8.82
CA LEU A 175 12.26 -1.73 9.39
C LEU A 175 12.55 -2.78 10.48
N ILE A 176 11.59 -3.02 11.37
CA ILE A 176 11.68 -4.06 12.40
C ILE A 176 11.76 -5.43 11.73
N GLY A 177 10.91 -5.71 10.73
CA GLY A 177 10.94 -6.95 9.98
C GLY A 177 12.29 -7.19 9.28
N TRP A 178 12.87 -6.15 8.68
CA TRP A 178 14.15 -6.24 7.97
C TRP A 178 15.34 -6.46 8.91
N ARG A 179 15.48 -5.66 9.96
CA ARG A 179 16.63 -5.76 10.88
C ARG A 179 16.48 -6.86 11.92
N GLY A 180 15.24 -7.10 12.35
CA GLY A 180 14.91 -7.99 13.45
C GLY A 180 14.57 -9.41 13.04
N ASN A 181 14.52 -9.76 11.74
CA ASN A 181 13.98 -11.05 11.27
C ASN A 181 14.48 -12.25 12.07
N HIS A 182 15.80 -12.36 12.29
CA HIS A 182 16.38 -13.47 13.06
C HIS A 182 15.88 -13.53 14.51
N HIS A 183 15.78 -12.38 15.18
CA HIS A 183 15.29 -12.31 16.56
C HIS A 183 13.77 -12.50 16.67
N ILE A 184 13.03 -11.98 15.69
CA ILE A 184 11.58 -12.14 15.59
C ILE A 184 11.24 -13.62 15.43
N MET A 185 11.93 -14.32 14.51
CA MET A 185 11.70 -15.75 14.27
C MET A 185 12.17 -16.64 15.42
N ALA A 186 13.15 -16.20 16.22
CA ALA A 186 13.60 -16.94 17.40
C ALA A 186 12.59 -16.91 18.57
N GLY A 187 11.79 -15.85 18.69
CA GLY A 187 10.84 -15.66 19.79
C GLY A 187 9.38 -15.72 19.35
N ARG A 188 8.64 -16.77 19.72
CA ARG A 188 7.21 -16.92 19.36
C ARG A 188 6.35 -15.72 19.74
N ALA A 189 6.56 -15.14 20.94
CA ALA A 189 5.82 -13.96 21.39
C ALA A 189 6.17 -12.72 20.57
N ILE A 190 7.45 -12.51 20.26
CA ILE A 190 7.93 -11.38 19.46
C ILE A 190 7.38 -11.50 18.03
N TYR A 191 7.44 -12.70 17.44
CA TYR A 191 6.82 -13.01 16.15
C TYR A 191 5.33 -12.67 16.14
N LEU A 192 4.57 -13.12 17.15
CA LEU A 192 3.13 -12.87 17.23
C LEU A 192 2.83 -11.37 17.33
N CYS A 193 3.55 -10.64 18.18
CA CYS A 193 3.37 -9.19 18.32
C CYS A 193 3.69 -8.44 17.01
N TRP A 194 4.80 -8.79 16.35
CA TRP A 194 5.17 -8.18 15.07
C TRP A 194 4.15 -8.52 13.97
N ALA A 195 3.73 -9.78 13.88
CA ALA A 195 2.73 -10.23 12.90
C ALA A 195 1.38 -9.54 13.13
N LEU A 196 0.95 -9.37 14.38
CA LEU A 196 -0.25 -8.62 14.73
C LEU A 196 -0.13 -7.15 14.30
N LEU A 197 1.00 -6.50 14.61
CA LEU A 197 1.24 -5.12 14.20
C LEU A 197 1.20 -4.98 12.67
N ALA A 198 1.85 -5.90 11.95
CA ALA A 198 1.82 -5.93 10.48
C ALA A 198 0.41 -6.15 9.92
N ALA A 199 -0.39 -7.02 10.54
CA ALA A 199 -1.77 -7.27 10.17
C ALA A 199 -2.70 -6.08 10.45
N LEU A 200 -2.34 -5.21 11.41
CA LEU A 200 -3.09 -3.99 11.72
C LEU A 200 -2.81 -2.84 10.75
N VAL A 201 -1.70 -2.86 9.99
CA VAL A 201 -1.34 -1.76 9.07
C VAL A 201 -2.47 -1.43 8.08
N PRO A 202 -3.13 -2.38 7.40
CA PRO A 202 -4.25 -2.07 6.51
C PRO A 202 -5.44 -1.40 7.24
N ALA A 203 -5.74 -1.84 8.46
CA ALA A 203 -6.82 -1.27 9.27
C ALA A 203 -6.49 0.15 9.74
N ILE A 204 -5.23 0.40 10.14
CA ILE A 204 -4.71 1.74 10.45
C ILE A 204 -4.82 2.62 9.20
N ASN A 205 -4.38 2.13 8.04
CA ASN A 205 -4.43 2.87 6.79
C ASN A 205 -5.86 3.26 6.42
N LEU A 206 -6.80 2.32 6.51
CA LEU A 206 -8.22 2.59 6.28
C LEU A 206 -8.77 3.63 7.26
N SER A 207 -8.44 3.50 8.55
CA SER A 207 -8.86 4.45 9.59
C SER A 207 -8.34 5.87 9.31
N VAL A 208 -7.09 5.99 8.87
CA VAL A 208 -6.48 7.25 8.45
C VAL A 208 -7.19 7.80 7.20
N TYR A 209 -7.48 6.96 6.19
CA TYR A 209 -8.25 7.40 5.01
C TYR A 209 -9.63 7.94 5.39
N VAL A 210 -10.38 7.26 6.26
CA VAL A 210 -11.72 7.70 6.70
C VAL A 210 -11.65 8.96 7.59
N GLY A 211 -10.66 9.01 8.47
CA GLY A 211 -10.46 10.11 9.43
C GLY A 211 -10.00 11.40 8.78
N PHE A 212 -9.24 11.32 7.68
CA PHE A 212 -8.63 12.49 7.06
C PHE A 212 -9.26 12.83 5.70
N ASN A 213 -9.67 11.86 4.87
CA ASN A 213 -10.19 12.17 3.53
C ASN A 213 -11.72 12.40 3.54
N PRO A 214 -12.21 13.64 3.33
CA PRO A 214 -13.65 13.95 3.36
C PRO A 214 -14.42 13.26 2.24
N PHE A 215 -13.79 13.02 1.09
CA PHE A 215 -14.41 12.30 -0.03
C PHE A 215 -14.68 10.84 0.35
N VAL A 216 -13.67 10.16 0.92
CA VAL A 216 -13.82 8.78 1.40
C VAL A 216 -14.94 8.70 2.44
N ARG A 217 -15.00 9.65 3.38
CA ARG A 217 -16.07 9.71 4.38
C ARG A 217 -17.45 9.89 3.75
N SER A 218 -17.61 10.85 2.83
CA SER A 218 -18.87 11.10 2.14
C SER A 218 -19.34 9.86 1.36
N HIS A 219 -18.42 9.18 0.67
CA HIS A 219 -18.71 7.93 -0.03
C HIS A 219 -19.09 6.80 0.92
N LEU A 220 -18.38 6.64 2.05
CA LEU A 220 -18.67 5.62 3.04
C LEU A 220 -20.05 5.83 3.67
N VAL A 221 -20.36 7.08 4.07
CA VAL A 221 -21.68 7.47 4.57
C VAL A 221 -22.74 7.19 3.52
N SER A 222 -22.51 7.57 2.26
CA SER A 222 -23.44 7.26 1.17
C SER A 222 -23.63 5.75 0.98
N ALA A 223 -22.57 4.95 1.05
CA ALA A 223 -22.67 3.50 0.89
C ALA A 223 -23.43 2.82 2.05
N ILE A 224 -23.25 3.32 3.29
CA ILE A 224 -23.89 2.75 4.49
C ILE A 224 -25.36 3.18 4.59
N PHE A 225 -25.64 4.47 4.38
CA PHE A 225 -26.96 5.03 4.64
C PHE A 225 -27.89 5.03 3.42
N ARG A 226 -27.35 4.96 2.19
CA ARG A 226 -28.17 4.97 0.96
C ARG A 226 -28.56 3.54 0.58
N LYS A 227 -29.41 2.93 1.40
CA LYS A 227 -30.21 1.74 1.03
C LYS A 227 -31.30 2.18 0.03
N GLY A 228 -31.09 2.02 -1.27
CA GLY A 228 -32.22 1.88 -2.20
C GLY A 228 -32.30 2.73 -3.47
N GLU A 229 -31.38 3.66 -3.75
CA GLU A 229 -31.40 4.38 -5.04
C GLU A 229 -30.03 4.32 -5.72
N GLN A 230 -29.82 3.23 -6.48
CA GLN A 230 -28.72 3.13 -7.42
C GLN A 230 -29.12 3.78 -8.74
N ASN A 231 -28.74 5.04 -8.94
CA ASN A 231 -28.47 5.53 -10.28
C ASN A 231 -26.94 5.70 -10.40
N PRO A 232 -26.23 4.80 -11.10
CA PRO A 232 -24.78 4.75 -11.08
C PRO A 232 -24.20 5.74 -12.09
N SER A 233 -24.28 7.03 -11.81
CA SER A 233 -23.35 7.99 -12.43
C SER A 233 -22.22 8.28 -11.45
N LEU A 234 -21.36 7.28 -11.25
CA LEU A 234 -20.21 7.33 -10.34
C LEU A 234 -19.06 8.22 -10.88
N PHE A 235 -19.22 8.72 -12.11
CA PHE A 235 -18.35 9.74 -12.69
C PHE A 235 -18.96 11.11 -12.46
N ILE A 236 -18.29 11.91 -11.64
CA ILE A 236 -18.46 13.36 -11.62
C ILE A 236 -18.32 13.81 -13.08
N ARG A 237 -19.42 14.25 -13.70
CA ARG A 237 -19.32 15.08 -14.91
C ARG A 237 -18.41 16.23 -14.52
N SER A 238 -17.20 16.23 -15.07
CA SER A 238 -16.38 17.43 -15.18
C SER A 238 -17.30 18.50 -15.78
N ASN A 239 -17.83 19.39 -14.93
CA ASN A 239 -18.63 20.50 -15.40
C ASN A 239 -17.71 21.31 -16.32
N GLY A 240 -18.05 21.28 -17.61
CA GLY A 240 -17.26 21.84 -18.68
C GLY A 240 -16.85 23.27 -18.36
N VAL A 241 -15.54 23.46 -18.17
CA VAL A 241 -14.88 24.72 -18.46
C VAL A 241 -14.71 24.79 -19.98
N THR A 242 -15.81 24.79 -20.73
CA THR A 242 -15.83 24.93 -22.20
C THR A 242 -17.18 25.46 -22.65
N SER A 243 -17.53 26.68 -22.24
CA SER A 243 -18.47 27.55 -22.99
C SER A 243 -18.58 28.93 -22.34
N ALA A 244 -17.52 29.74 -22.45
CA ALA A 244 -17.57 31.18 -22.21
C ALA A 244 -16.90 31.96 -23.36
N THR A 245 -16.93 31.41 -24.57
CA THR A 245 -16.45 32.08 -25.80
C THR A 245 -17.57 32.10 -26.84
N GLN A 246 -18.71 32.67 -26.47
CA GLN A 246 -19.75 32.99 -27.45
C GLN A 246 -20.55 34.20 -26.98
N ARG A 247 -19.98 35.40 -27.17
CA ARG A 247 -20.67 36.67 -27.47
C ARG A 247 -19.68 37.81 -27.39
N GLU A 248 -19.17 38.21 -28.55
CA GLU A 248 -19.02 39.61 -28.94
C GLU A 248 -18.53 39.64 -30.38
N ASN A 249 -19.49 39.84 -31.30
CA ASN A 249 -19.33 40.52 -32.58
C ASN A 249 -20.70 40.63 -33.23
N LYS A 250 -21.48 41.57 -32.72
CA LYS A 250 -22.50 42.32 -33.46
C LYS A 250 -22.42 43.74 -32.93
N PHE A 251 -21.68 44.59 -33.63
CA PHE A 251 -22.09 45.88 -34.18
C PHE A 251 -20.86 46.54 -34.81
#